data_AF-A0A914JVC4-F1
#
_entry.id   AF-A0A914JVC4-F1
#
_cell.length_a   1.000
_cell.length_b   1.000
_cell.length_c   1.000
_cell.angle_alpha   90.00
_cell.angle_beta   90.00
_cell.angle_gamma   90.00
#
_symmetry.space_group_name_H-M   'P 1'
#
loop_
_entity.id
_entity.type
_entity.pdbx_description
1 polymer ?
#
loop_
_entity_poly.entity_id
_entity_poly.type
_entity_poly.pdbx_seq_one_letter_code
_entity_poly.pdbx_strand_id
1 'polypeptide(L)'
;MEKKRKYAEIKTHFENQGYKVFCDAFIIGSLGGYDPANIGCLINARISRKYSTLMKKLMVSDTIRWSRDIYIEHITGQRQY
;
A
#
# COMPACT_ATOMS: atom_id res chain seq x y z
N MET A 1 -4.19 -2.35 -16.29
CA MET A 1 -2.76 -2.21 -15.89
C MET A 1 -2.22 -0.79 -16.16
N GLU A 2 -2.99 0.26 -15.86
CA GLU A 2 -2.61 1.65 -16.23
C GLU A 2 -1.55 2.25 -15.30
N LYS A 3 -1.64 1.99 -13.99
CA LYS A 3 -0.65 2.47 -13.00
C LYS A 3 0.74 1.88 -13.24
N LYS A 4 0.85 0.58 -13.56
CA LYS A 4 2.15 -0.03 -13.88
C LYS A 4 2.80 0.61 -15.11
N ARG A 5 2.00 1.01 -16.12
CA ARG A 5 2.48 1.76 -17.28
C ARG A 5 3.00 3.14 -16.88
N LYS A 6 2.30 3.87 -15.99
CA LYS A 6 2.73 5.19 -15.49
C LYS A 6 4.13 5.14 -14.84
N TYR A 7 4.44 4.07 -14.12
CA TYR A 7 5.72 3.92 -13.43
C TYR A 7 6.78 3.13 -14.22
N ALA A 8 6.48 2.76 -15.49
CA ALA A 8 7.39 1.97 -16.30
C ALA A 8 8.70 2.70 -16.59
N GLU A 9 8.63 3.99 -16.93
CA GLU A 9 9.82 4.80 -17.21
C GLU A 9 10.75 4.91 -15.99
N ILE A 10 10.18 5.13 -14.81
CA ILE A 10 10.93 5.18 -13.55
C ILE A 10 11.57 3.83 -13.26
N LYS A 11 10.83 2.73 -13.49
CA LYS A 11 11.36 1.38 -13.33
C LYS A 11 12.57 1.16 -14.24
N THR A 12 12.45 1.46 -15.53
CA THR A 12 13.52 1.32 -16.52
C THR A 12 14.73 2.19 -16.17
N HIS A 13 14.52 3.42 -15.70
CA HIS A 13 15.60 4.32 -15.28
C HIS A 13 16.49 3.68 -14.19
N PHE A 14 15.89 3.09 -13.15
CA PHE A 14 16.64 2.43 -12.09
C PHE A 14 17.21 1.07 -12.52
N GLU A 15 16.52 0.32 -13.37
CA GLU A 15 17.06 -0.93 -13.94
C GLU A 15 18.33 -0.66 -14.77
N ASN A 16 18.35 0.44 -15.54
CA ASN A 16 19.53 0.86 -16.31
C ASN A 16 20.74 1.24 -15.43
N GLN A 17 20.51 1.59 -14.16
CA GLN A 17 21.57 1.83 -13.18
C GLN A 17 22.06 0.55 -12.49
N GLY A 18 21.54 -0.61 -12.89
CA GLY A 18 21.89 -1.93 -12.35
C GLY A 18 21.08 -2.34 -11.11
N TYR A 19 20.04 -1.58 -10.74
CA TYR A 19 19.16 -1.96 -9.64
C TYR A 19 18.15 -3.03 -10.06
N LYS A 20 17.83 -3.94 -9.13
CA LYS A 20 16.67 -4.82 -9.27
C LYS A 20 15.41 -4.10 -8.78
N VAL A 21 14.52 -3.73 -9.69
CA VAL A 21 13.35 -2.89 -9.38
C VAL A 21 12.05 -3.70 -9.45
N PHE A 22 11.21 -3.56 -8.44
CA PHE A 22 9.87 -4.14 -8.40
C PHE A 22 8.82 -3.02 -8.36
N CYS A 23 7.80 -3.13 -9.20
CA CYS A 23 6.70 -2.15 -9.27
C CYS A 23 5.36 -2.88 -9.20
N ASP A 24 4.79 -2.90 -7.99
CA ASP A 24 3.52 -3.54 -7.70
C ASP A 24 2.59 -2.60 -6.94
N ALA A 25 1.29 -2.89 -7.02
CA ALA A 25 0.30 -2.17 -6.25
C ALA A 25 0.17 -2.81 -4.86
N PHE A 26 0.06 -1.97 -3.84
CA PHE A 26 -0.26 -2.39 -2.49
C PHE A 26 -1.65 -1.86 -2.14
N ILE A 27 -2.65 -2.75 -2.01
CA ILE A 27 -4.07 -2.39 -1.98
C ILE A 27 -4.68 -2.81 -0.64
N ILE A 28 -5.19 -1.83 0.11
CA ILE A 28 -6.02 -2.05 1.30
C ILE A 28 -7.34 -1.31 1.09
N GLY A 29 -8.45 -2.00 1.34
CA GLY A 29 -9.79 -1.44 1.26
C GLY A 29 -10.13 -0.62 2.51
N SER A 30 -11.01 0.36 2.34
CA SER A 30 -11.47 1.26 3.42
C SER A 30 -12.11 0.55 4.61
N LEU A 31 -12.72 -0.62 4.37
CA LEU A 31 -13.33 -1.47 5.40
C LEU A 31 -12.44 -2.64 5.83
N GLY A 32 -11.14 -2.56 5.54
CA GLY A 32 -10.15 -3.57 5.92
C GLY A 32 -9.97 -4.73 4.96
N GLY A 33 -10.47 -4.60 3.73
CA GLY A 33 -10.13 -5.52 2.64
C GLY A 33 -8.61 -5.54 2.42
N TYR A 34 -8.02 -6.72 2.21
CA TYR A 34 -6.58 -6.87 1.99
C TYR A 34 -6.33 -7.73 0.76
N ASP A 35 -5.68 -7.17 -0.25
CA ASP A 35 -5.38 -7.89 -1.49
C ASP A 35 -4.33 -8.99 -1.26
N PRO A 36 -4.59 -10.26 -1.64
CA PRO A 36 -3.60 -11.33 -1.56
C PRO A 36 -2.27 -11.03 -2.28
N ALA A 37 -2.30 -10.24 -3.36
CA ALA A 37 -1.11 -9.85 -4.12
C ALA A 37 -0.14 -8.95 -3.33
N ASN A 38 -0.59 -8.30 -2.25
CA ASN A 38 0.25 -7.50 -1.36
C ASN A 38 1.39 -8.32 -0.73
N ILE A 39 1.21 -9.64 -0.59
CA ILE A 39 2.24 -10.53 -0.02
C ILE A 39 3.54 -10.46 -0.85
N GLY A 40 3.43 -10.37 -2.18
CA GLY A 40 4.59 -10.24 -3.07
C GLY A 40 5.37 -8.95 -2.79
N CYS A 41 4.68 -7.84 -2.52
CA CYS A 41 5.31 -6.57 -2.17
C CYS A 41 6.14 -6.69 -0.88
N LEU A 42 5.59 -7.35 0.15
CA LEU A 42 6.31 -7.54 1.43
C LEU A 42 7.53 -8.44 1.27
N ILE A 43 7.43 -9.49 0.45
CA ILE A 43 8.57 -10.37 0.12
C ILE A 43 9.66 -9.58 -0.62
N ASN A 44 9.28 -8.77 -1.61
CA ASN A 44 10.21 -7.94 -2.37
C ASN A 44 10.90 -6.89 -1.48
N ALA A 45 10.19 -6.38 -0.48
CA ALA A 45 10.72 -5.50 0.57
C ALA A 45 11.54 -6.24 1.65
N ARG A 46 11.79 -7.55 1.50
CA ARG A 46 12.53 -8.40 2.43
C ARG A 46 11.95 -8.45 3.85
N ILE A 47 10.64 -8.33 3.96
CA ILE A 47 9.94 -8.36 5.23
C ILE A 47 9.75 -9.80 5.67
N SER A 48 10.14 -10.12 6.91
CA SER A 48 9.97 -11.47 7.46
C SER A 48 8.50 -11.84 7.56
N ARG A 49 8.19 -13.15 7.43
CA ARG A 49 6.81 -13.66 7.56
C ARG A 49 6.18 -13.33 8.93
N LYS A 50 7.00 -13.34 9.98
CA LYS A 50 6.55 -12.96 11.33
C LYS A 50 6.11 -11.49 11.36
N TYR A 51 6.94 -10.62 10.79
CA TYR A 51 6.66 -9.19 10.77
C TYR A 51 5.54 -8.82 9.79
N SER A 52 5.43 -9.50 8.64
CA SER A 52 4.36 -9.25 7.66
C SER A 52 2.96 -9.44 8.25
N THR A 53 2.82 -10.39 9.17
CA THR A 53 1.54 -10.62 9.88
C THR A 53 1.15 -9.44 10.76
N LEU A 54 2.12 -8.87 11.49
CA LEU A 54 1.91 -7.67 12.29
C LEU A 54 1.62 -6.46 11.40
N MET A 55 2.43 -6.27 10.37
CA MET A 55 2.33 -5.14 9.44
C MET A 55 0.98 -5.10 8.73
N LYS A 56 0.47 -6.27 8.28
CA LYS A 56 -0.88 -6.37 7.73
C LYS A 56 -1.94 -5.83 8.69
N LYS A 57 -1.89 -6.21 9.98
CA LYS A 57 -2.86 -5.75 10.99
C LYS A 57 -2.78 -4.25 11.21
N LEU A 58 -1.57 -3.71 11.33
CA LEU A 58 -1.34 -2.28 11.53
C LEU A 58 -1.86 -1.46 10.36
N MET A 59 -1.47 -1.82 9.13
CA MET A 59 -1.88 -1.09 7.93
C MET A 59 -3.40 -1.15 7.69
N VAL A 60 -4.03 -2.30 7.95
CA VAL A 60 -5.50 -2.43 7.88
C VAL A 60 -6.17 -1.55 8.92
N SER A 61 -5.70 -1.58 10.18
CA SER A 61 -6.24 -0.74 11.24
C SER A 61 -6.09 0.76 10.92
N ASP A 62 -4.94 1.17 10.38
CA ASP A 62 -4.71 2.56 10.01
C ASP A 62 -5.60 2.98 8.84
N THR A 63 -5.78 2.11 7.83
CA THR A 63 -6.67 2.40 6.69
C THR A 63 -8.11 2.56 7.13
N ILE A 64 -8.59 1.73 8.05
CA ILE A 64 -9.94 1.86 8.63
C ILE A 64 -10.06 3.17 9.41
N ARG A 65 -9.05 3.52 10.22
CA ARG A 65 -9.03 4.79 10.96
C ARG A 65 -9.14 5.98 10.01
N TRP A 66 -8.27 6.05 9.00
CA TRP A 66 -8.30 7.09 7.98
C TRP A 66 -9.63 7.16 7.25
N SER A 67 -10.22 6.02 6.91
CA SER A 67 -11.52 5.96 6.23
C SER A 67 -12.64 6.53 7.12
N ARG A 68 -12.63 6.20 8.42
CA ARG A 68 -13.54 6.76 9.41
C ARG A 68 -13.34 8.27 9.57
N ASP A 69 -12.09 8.73 9.65
CA ASP A 69 -11.78 10.14 9.84
C ASP A 69 -12.24 10.98 8.64
N ILE A 70 -12.00 10.51 7.41
CA ILE A 70 -12.49 11.14 6.18
C ILE A 70 -14.03 11.20 6.18
N TYR A 71 -14.70 10.11 6.57
CA TYR A 71 -16.16 10.06 6.61
C TYR A 71 -16.73 11.03 7.66
N ILE A 72 -16.18 11.04 8.88
CA ILE A 72 -16.65 11.94 9.94
C ILE A 72 -16.37 13.39 9.60
N GLU A 73 -15.22 13.71 9.03
CA GLU A 73 -14.91 15.06 8.55
C GLU A 73 -15.90 15.50 7.47
N HIS A 74 -16.26 14.62 6.54
CA HIS A 74 -17.27 14.90 5.52
C HIS A 74 -18.65 15.22 6.12
N ILE A 75 -19.06 14.50 7.17
CA ILE A 75 -20.37 14.71 7.82
C ILE A 75 -20.37 15.94 8.72
N THR A 76 -19.30 16.17 9.48
CA THR A 76 -19.26 17.20 10.53
C THR A 76 -18.65 18.52 10.07
N GLY A 77 -17.92 18.52 8.95
CA GLY A 77 -17.08 19.64 8.53
C GLY A 77 -15.88 19.90 9.46
N GLN A 78 -15.67 19.06 10.48
CA GLN A 78 -14.62 19.20 11.47
C GLN A 78 -13.47 18.24 11.16
N ARG A 79 -12.27 18.81 11.04
CA ARG A 79 -11.03 18.06 10.79
C ARG A 79 -10.81 17.01 11.88
N GLN A 80 -10.53 15.77 11.49
CA GLN A 80 -10.36 14.65 12.42
C GLN A 80 -8.90 14.29 12.74
N TYR A 81 -7.92 14.97 12.14
CA TYR A 81 -6.49 14.65 12.25
C TYR A 81 -5.59 15.89 12.27
#